data_AF-A0A353RCV6-F1
#
_entry.id   AF-A0A353RCV6-F1
#
_cell.length_a   1.000
_cell.length_b   1.000
_cell.length_c   1.000
_cell.angle_alpha   90.00
_cell.angle_beta   90.00
_cell.angle_gamma   90.00
#
_symmetry.space_group_name_H-M   'P 1'
#
loop_
_entity.id
_entity.type
_entity.pdbx_description
1 polymer ?
#
loop_
_entity_poly.entity_id
_entity_poly.type
_entity_poly.pdbx_seq_one_letter_code
_entity_poly.pdbx_strand_id
1 'polypeptide(L)'
;LSTLLTGEYDGRNAILTFHAGAGGTEAQDWVEMLYRMYCRWGERHGFGVKTLDTLEGEEAGLKSASVLMEGENAYGFLKSEAGVHRLVRISPFDASGRRHT
;
A
#
# COMPACT_ATOMS: atom_id res chain seq x y z
N LEU A 1 -16.23 -16.95 0.55
CA LEU A 1 -15.73 -15.55 0.59
C LEU A 1 -16.64 -14.61 -0.19
N SER A 2 -17.09 -14.94 -1.41
CA SER A 2 -18.09 -14.15 -2.15
C SER A 2 -19.37 -13.86 -1.36
N THR A 3 -19.81 -14.77 -0.50
CA THR A 3 -20.98 -14.57 0.39
C THR A 3 -20.82 -13.48 1.46
N LEU A 4 -19.59 -13.01 1.73
CA LEU A 4 -19.30 -11.95 2.70
C LEU A 4 -19.14 -10.57 2.03
N LEU A 5 -19.19 -10.52 0.70
CA LEU A 5 -18.97 -9.33 -0.12
C LEU A 5 -20.31 -8.72 -0.55
N THR A 6 -21.18 -8.47 0.42
CA THR A 6 -22.56 -8.01 0.20
C THR A 6 -22.74 -6.50 0.41
N GLY A 7 -21.64 -5.76 0.64
CA GLY A 7 -21.67 -4.31 0.76
C GLY A 7 -21.99 -3.64 -0.57
N GLU A 8 -22.60 -2.46 -0.51
CA GLU A 8 -23.06 -1.69 -1.70
C GLU A 8 -21.96 -1.48 -2.75
N TYR A 9 -20.71 -1.31 -2.30
CA TYR A 9 -19.56 -1.02 -3.15
C TYR A 9 -18.61 -2.20 -3.33
N ASP A 10 -18.90 -3.36 -2.73
CA ASP A 10 -17.96 -4.48 -2.68
C ASP A 10 -17.58 -4.95 -4.08
N GLY A 11 -18.52 -4.95 -5.02
CA GLY A 11 -18.32 -5.35 -6.43
C GLY A 11 -17.55 -4.35 -7.30
N ARG A 12 -17.12 -3.19 -6.78
CA ARG A 12 -16.43 -2.16 -7.57
C ARG A 12 -14.91 -2.33 -7.57
N ASN A 13 -14.26 -1.67 -8.52
CA ASN A 13 -12.81 -1.44 -8.51
C ASN A 13 -12.40 -0.67 -7.25
N ALA A 14 -11.15 -0.85 -6.82
CA ALA A 14 -10.60 -0.16 -5.65
C ALA A 14 -9.51 0.82 -6.05
N ILE A 15 -9.48 1.99 -5.42
CA ILE A 15 -8.32 2.89 -5.46
C ILE A 15 -7.64 2.82 -4.10
N LEU A 16 -6.38 2.40 -4.10
CA LEU A 16 -5.50 2.38 -2.93
C LEU A 16 -4.61 3.61 -2.97
N THR A 17 -4.59 4.37 -1.90
CA THR A 17 -3.68 5.52 -1.74
C THR A 17 -2.80 5.30 -0.52
N PHE A 18 -1.50 5.46 -0.73
CA PHE A 18 -0.47 5.33 0.29
C PHE A 18 0.14 6.69 0.58
N HIS A 19 0.35 6.99 1.85
CA HIS A 19 0.95 8.24 2.31
C HIS A 19 2.00 7.95 3.38
N ALA A 20 3.18 8.55 3.22
CA ALA A 20 4.23 8.47 4.24
C ALA A 20 3.82 9.28 5.46
N GLY A 21 3.87 8.64 6.63
CA GLY A 21 3.65 9.30 7.92
C GLY A 21 4.87 10.09 8.40
N ALA A 22 4.86 10.42 9.69
CA ALA A 22 6.01 11.04 10.35
C ALA A 22 7.12 9.99 10.55
N GLY A 23 8.15 10.02 9.70
CA GLY A 23 9.32 9.14 9.82
C GLY A 23 10.43 9.36 8.78
N GLY A 24 10.36 10.45 8.00
CA GLY A 24 11.38 10.79 7.00
C GLY A 24 11.58 9.68 5.97
N THR A 25 12.84 9.44 5.60
CA THR A 25 13.26 8.41 4.63
C THR A 25 12.79 7.00 4.99
N GLU A 26 12.75 6.63 6.28
CA GLU A 26 12.29 5.31 6.74
C GLU A 26 10.80 5.08 6.47
N ALA A 27 9.97 6.10 6.69
CA ALA A 27 8.55 6.03 6.39
C ALA A 27 8.29 6.00 4.88
N GLN A 28 9.10 6.70 4.08
CA GLN A 28 9.00 6.69 2.62
C GLN A 28 9.37 5.32 2.04
N ASP A 29 10.44 4.68 2.54
CA ASP A 29 10.80 3.32 2.15
C ASP A 29 9.69 2.32 2.52
N TRP A 30 9.08 2.48 3.70
CA TRP A 30 7.96 1.63 4.11
C TRP A 30 6.74 1.76 3.18
N VAL A 31 6.42 2.99 2.73
CA VAL A 31 5.36 3.20 1.75
C VAL A 31 5.66 2.50 0.43
N GLU A 32 6.90 2.55 -0.06
CA GLU A 32 7.29 1.83 -1.27
C GLU A 32 7.12 0.31 -1.10
N MET A 33 7.51 -0.23 0.06
CA MET A 33 7.33 -1.65 0.37
C MET A 33 5.84 -2.05 0.37
N LEU A 34 4.97 -1.24 0.98
CA LEU A 34 3.53 -1.48 0.98
C LEU A 34 2.93 -1.39 -0.43
N TYR A 35 3.30 -0.37 -1.19
CA TYR A 35 2.89 -0.23 -2.59
C TYR A 35 3.26 -1.49 -3.39
N ARG A 36 4.51 -1.95 -3.29
CA ARG A 36 4.98 -3.18 -3.96
C ARG A 36 4.25 -4.43 -3.47
N MET A 37 3.91 -4.51 -2.18
CA MET A 37 3.15 -5.61 -1.61
C MET A 37 1.75 -5.69 -2.24
N TYR A 38 1.03 -4.58 -2.30
CA TYR A 38 -0.33 -4.54 -2.85
C TYR A 38 -0.37 -4.73 -4.36
N CYS A 39 0.59 -4.20 -5.12
CA CYS A 39 0.69 -4.49 -6.56
C CYS A 39 0.85 -5.99 -6.81
N ARG A 40 1.77 -6.65 -6.09
CA ARG A 40 1.96 -8.11 -6.19
C ARG A 40 0.76 -8.91 -5.73
N TRP A 41 0.07 -8.44 -4.68
CA TRP A 41 -1.17 -9.06 -4.23
C TRP A 41 -2.24 -8.96 -5.32
N GLY A 42 -2.42 -7.80 -5.94
CA GLY A 42 -3.38 -7.58 -7.01
C GLY A 42 -3.13 -8.48 -8.22
N GLU A 43 -1.89 -8.49 -8.73
CA GLU A 43 -1.47 -9.35 -9.84
C GLU A 43 -1.70 -10.83 -9.56
N ARG A 44 -1.40 -11.30 -8.33
CA ARG A 44 -1.60 -12.70 -7.93
C ARG A 44 -3.08 -13.09 -7.86
N HIS A 45 -3.96 -12.14 -7.55
CA HIS A 45 -5.42 -12.36 -7.52
C HIS A 45 -6.08 -12.16 -8.88
N GLY A 46 -5.30 -11.86 -9.93
CA GLY A 46 -5.81 -11.65 -11.29
C GLY A 46 -6.46 -10.29 -11.50
N PHE A 47 -6.23 -9.33 -10.60
CA PHE A 47 -6.68 -7.96 -10.78
C PHE A 47 -5.78 -7.20 -11.76
N GLY A 48 -6.38 -6.29 -12.53
CA GLY A 48 -5.65 -5.29 -13.30
C GLY A 48 -5.07 -4.25 -12.34
N VAL A 49 -3.75 -4.17 -12.26
CA VAL A 49 -3.05 -3.21 -11.40
C VAL A 49 -2.57 -2.04 -12.26
N LYS A 50 -3.07 -0.84 -11.99
CA LYS A 50 -2.69 0.37 -12.70
C LYS A 50 -2.25 1.45 -11.73
N THR A 51 -0.98 1.84 -11.82
CA THR A 51 -0.45 3.00 -11.09
C THR A 51 -1.05 4.27 -11.67
N LEU A 52 -1.68 5.08 -10.82
CA LEU A 52 -2.32 6.34 -11.19
C LEU A 52 -1.38 7.53 -10.98
N ASP A 53 -0.72 7.56 -9.83
CA ASP A 53 0.17 8.64 -9.42
C ASP A 53 1.21 8.12 -8.42
N THR A 54 2.41 8.68 -8.47
CA THR A 54 3.50 8.37 -7.53
C THR A 54 4.32 9.61 -7.29
N LEU A 55 4.68 9.84 -6.04
CA LEU A 55 5.60 10.89 -5.63
C LEU A 55 6.78 10.23 -4.91
N GLU A 56 7.96 10.36 -5.51
CA GLU A 56 9.20 9.81 -4.96
C GLU A 56 9.64 10.57 -3.69
N GLY A 57 10.32 9.84 -2.80
CA GLY A 57 11.04 10.43 -1.67
C GLY A 57 12.28 11.21 -2.12
N GLU A 58 12.83 12.05 -1.25
CA GLU A 58 14.05 12.82 -1.56
C GLU A 58 15.31 11.94 -1.60
N GLU A 59 15.34 10.88 -0.78
CA GLU A 59 16.51 10.02 -0.61
C GLU A 59 16.20 8.55 -0.97
N ALA A 60 15.09 8.01 -0.46
CA ALA A 60 14.62 6.66 -0.77
C ALA A 60 13.10 6.56 -0.62
N GLY A 61 12.52 5.56 -1.27
CA GLY A 61 11.11 5.24 -1.12
C GLY A 61 10.15 6.20 -1.83
N LEU A 62 8.88 6.15 -1.42
CA LEU A 62 7.80 6.96 -1.97
C LEU A 62 7.15 7.81 -0.88
N LYS A 63 6.93 9.10 -1.15
CA LYS A 63 6.15 9.98 -0.27
C LYS A 63 4.66 9.69 -0.37
N SER A 64 4.17 9.40 -1.57
CA SER A 64 2.81 8.94 -1.81
C SER A 64 2.71 8.11 -3.08
N ALA A 65 1.72 7.22 -3.13
CA ALA A 65 1.40 6.45 -4.32
C ALA A 65 -0.10 6.18 -4.39
N SER A 66 -0.66 6.19 -5.60
CA SER A 66 -2.05 5.85 -5.88
C SER A 66 -2.11 4.72 -6.92
N VAL A 67 -2.84 3.66 -6.61
CA VAL A 67 -3.02 2.50 -7.48
C VAL A 67 -4.49 2.19 -7.65
N LEU A 68 -4.90 1.97 -8.88
CA LEU A 68 -6.19 1.40 -9.23
C LEU A 68 -6.07 -0.13 -9.34
N MET A 69 -6.93 -0.83 -8.61
CA MET A 69 -7.14 -2.26 -8.68
C MET A 69 -8.45 -2.53 -9.40
N GLU A 70 -8.37 -3.05 -10.62
CA GLU A 70 -9.51 -3.33 -11.49
C GLU A 70 -9.85 -4.81 -11.48
N GLY A 71 -11.10 -5.12 -11.15
CA GLY A 71 -11.62 -6.48 -11.23
C GLY A 71 -12.77 -6.72 -10.27
N GLU A 72 -13.36 -7.90 -10.39
CA GLU A 72 -14.57 -8.25 -9.64
C GLU A 72 -14.28 -8.30 -8.14
N ASN A 73 -15.09 -7.56 -7.39
CA ASN A 73 -15.00 -7.45 -5.94
C ASN A 73 -13.70 -6.85 -5.36
N ALA A 74 -12.90 -6.13 -6.17
CA ALA A 74 -11.63 -5.58 -5.73
C ALA A 74 -11.75 -4.72 -4.46
N TYR A 75 -12.74 -3.82 -4.40
CA TYR A 75 -13.00 -2.99 -3.23
C TYR A 75 -13.42 -3.82 -2.02
N GLY A 76 -14.30 -4.81 -2.23
CA GLY A 76 -14.78 -5.66 -1.15
C GLY A 76 -13.66 -6.46 -0.46
N PHE A 77 -12.62 -6.85 -1.19
CA PHE A 77 -11.43 -7.48 -0.60
C PHE A 77 -10.51 -6.49 0.11
N LEU A 78 -10.36 -5.28 -0.44
CA LEU A 78 -9.38 -4.30 0.06
C LEU A 78 -9.93 -3.35 1.14
N LYS A 79 -11.25 -3.33 1.38
CA LYS A 79 -11.86 -2.44 2.38
C LYS A 79 -11.31 -2.66 3.80
N SER A 80 -10.88 -3.87 4.14
CA SER A 80 -10.27 -4.18 5.45
C SER A 80 -8.85 -3.63 5.60
N GLU A 81 -8.21 -3.27 4.50
CA GLU A 81 -6.83 -2.78 4.47
C GLU A 81 -6.75 -1.26 4.73
N ALA A 82 -7.88 -0.59 4.88
CA ALA A 82 -7.91 0.83 5.21
C ALA A 82 -7.43 1.04 6.66
N GLY A 83 -6.24 1.63 6.82
CA GLY A 83 -5.71 1.93 8.13
C GLY A 83 -4.22 2.30 8.12
N VAL A 84 -3.70 2.56 9.32
CA VAL A 84 -2.28 2.81 9.53
C VAL A 84 -1.55 1.49 9.69
N HIS A 85 -0.60 1.23 8.80
CA HIS A 85 0.26 0.06 8.86
C HIS A 85 1.59 0.43 9.51
N ARG A 86 1.87 -0.15 10.67
CA ARG A 86 3.09 0.14 11.45
C ARG A 86 4.19 -0.87 11.12
N LEU A 87 5.36 -0.38 10.74
CA LEU A 87 6.57 -1.18 10.57
C LEU A 87 7.46 -1.02 11.79
N VAL A 88 8.06 -2.10 12.29
CA VAL A 88 9.07 -2.03 13.32
C VAL A 88 10.26 -2.88 12.90
N ARG A 89 11.37 -2.24 12.54
CA ARG A 89 12.58 -2.92 12.05
C ARG A 89 13.85 -2.17 12.44
N ILE A 90 15.00 -2.76 12.15
CA ILE A 90 16.29 -2.05 12.19
C ILE A 90 16.38 -1.27 10.88
N SER A 91 16.53 0.05 10.96
CA SER A 91 16.58 0.90 9.76
C SER A 91 17.91 0.69 9.03
N PRO A 92 17.90 0.45 7.70
CA PRO A 92 19.13 0.42 6.90
C PRO A 92 19.73 1.84 6.71
N PHE A 93 18.96 2.89 7.02
CA PHE A 93 19.38 4.29 6.88
C PHE A 93 19.97 4.87 8.18
N ASP A 94 19.82 4.19 9.33
CA ASP A 94 20.46 4.61 10.58
C ASP A 94 21.85 3.95 10.73
N ALA A 95 22.90 4.76 10.63
CA ALA A 95 24.29 4.33 10.79
C ALA A 95 24.59 3.62 12.13
N SER A 96 23.80 3.89 13.18
CA SER A 96 23.95 3.23 14.48
C SER A 96 23.17 1.91 14.59
N GLY A 97 22.44 1.49 13.55
CA GLY A 97 21.69 0.24 13.53
C GLY A 97 20.58 0.16 14.58
N ARG A 98 20.00 1.30 14.95
CA ARG A 98 18.93 1.32 15.97
C ARG A 98 17.63 0.81 15.38
N ARG A 99 16.76 0.35 16.28
CA ARG A 99 15.39 -0.05 15.94
C ARG A 99 14.52 1.19 15.77
N HIS A 100 13.87 1.29 14.62
CA HIS A 100 12.91 2.35 14.28
C HIS A 100 11.49 1.79 14.21
N THR A 101 10.52 2.68 14.21
CA THR A 101 9.09 2.38 14.24
C THR A 101 8.29 3.41 13.47
#